data_AF-A0A2E8HJG1-F1
#
_entry.id   AF-A0A2E8HJG1-F1
#
_cell.length_a   1.000
_cell.length_b   1.000
_cell.length_c   1.000
_cell.angle_alpha   90.00
_cell.angle_beta   90.00
_cell.angle_gamma   90.00
#
_symmetry.space_group_name_H-M   'P 1'
#
loop_
_entity.id
_entity.type
_entity.pdbx_description
1 polymer ?
#
loop_
_entity_poly.entity_id
_entity_poly.type
_entity_poly.pdbx_seq_one_letter_code
_entity_poly.pdbx_strand_id
1 'polypeptide(L)'
;MNFYVEDQVTGEEVYADMPRLGASSPSAYETGSQENRLVTDLDPGIYKVVVNTDVKDNVVVEDVQIKLGEEKHVQIQVGRFALTTAGPGLGGRMPFLIMDYRMRTVLGRAMTSTQVRHFIVPTGSYKIRMENSPSGLDEMRSVDVGFSRITHVRIDTEPTQEPGQETGQEQP
;
A
#
# COMPACT_ATOMS: atom_id res chain seq x y z
N MET A 1 10.05 -0.11 6.79
CA MET A 1 8.98 0.89 6.96
C MET A 1 9.70 2.18 7.14
N ASN A 2 9.52 3.13 6.22
CA ASN A 2 10.43 4.26 6.11
C ASN A 2 9.80 5.46 6.82
N PHE A 3 10.53 6.08 7.74
CA PHE A 3 10.06 7.23 8.49
C PHE A 3 11.17 8.26 8.66
N TYR A 4 10.77 9.49 8.97
CA TYR A 4 11.67 10.55 9.37
C TYR A 4 11.05 11.33 10.53
N VAL A 5 11.89 12.08 11.22
CA VAL A 5 11.51 12.90 12.37
C VAL A 5 11.97 14.32 12.12
N GLU A 6 11.06 15.26 12.35
CA GLU A 6 11.31 16.69 12.31
C GLU A 6 11.17 17.28 13.72
N ASP A 7 12.08 18.16 14.09
CA ASP A 7 11.91 19.03 15.25
C ASP A 7 10.77 20.02 14.94
N GLN A 8 9.74 20.05 15.78
CA GLN A 8 8.54 20.85 15.52
C GLN A 8 8.76 22.34 15.81
N VAL A 9 9.80 22.69 16.56
CA VAL A 9 10.17 24.08 16.89
C VAL A 9 11.02 24.68 15.78
N THR A 10 12.04 23.95 15.31
CA THR A 10 12.95 24.45 14.26
C THR A 10 12.48 24.13 12.86
N GLY A 11 11.64 23.09 12.70
CA GLY A 11 11.26 22.54 11.41
C GLY A 11 12.38 21.73 10.74
N GLU A 12 13.49 21.49 11.44
CA GLU A 12 14.62 20.74 10.90
C GLU A 12 14.38 19.23 11.00
N GLU A 13 14.73 18.51 9.94
CA GLU A 13 14.73 17.06 9.96
C GLU A 13 15.94 16.57 10.78
N VAL A 14 15.65 15.93 11.90
CA VAL A 14 16.68 15.45 12.85
C VAL A 14 17.04 13.98 12.65
N TYR A 15 16.18 13.22 11.97
CA TYR A 15 16.41 11.82 11.67
C TYR A 15 15.67 11.40 10.40
N ALA A 16 16.28 10.52 9.59
CA ALA A 16 15.61 9.84 8.49
C ALA A 16 16.14 8.43 8.28
N ASP A 17 15.22 7.48 8.13
CA ASP A 17 15.50 6.12 7.67
C ASP A 17 15.44 6.08 6.13
N MET A 18 16.57 5.81 5.48
CA MET A 18 16.73 5.78 4.01
C MET A 18 16.50 4.36 3.46
N PRO A 19 15.96 4.18 2.23
CA PRO A 19 15.83 5.18 1.15
C PRO A 19 14.49 5.93 1.09
N ARG A 20 14.56 7.24 0.80
CA ARG A 20 13.42 8.15 0.50
C ARG A 20 12.87 7.96 -0.91
N LEU A 21 12.49 6.74 -1.28
CA LEU A 21 11.78 6.54 -2.54
C LEU A 21 10.30 6.86 -2.31
N GLY A 22 9.92 8.08 -2.67
CA GLY A 22 8.51 8.38 -2.89
C GLY A 22 7.92 7.39 -3.91
N ALA A 23 6.74 6.87 -3.58
CA ALA A 23 5.81 6.24 -4.52
C ALA A 23 6.18 4.89 -5.16
N SER A 24 7.18 4.15 -4.66
CA SER A 24 7.24 2.72 -4.97
C SER A 24 7.89 1.95 -3.84
N SER A 25 7.13 1.05 -3.21
CA SER A 25 7.71 -0.03 -2.43
C SER A 25 8.81 -0.64 -3.28
N PRO A 26 10.08 -0.63 -2.85
CA PRO A 26 11.08 -1.47 -3.45
C PRO A 26 10.50 -2.88 -3.52
N SER A 27 10.81 -3.62 -4.57
CA SER A 27 10.48 -5.04 -4.73
C SER A 27 10.99 -5.94 -3.59
N ALA A 28 11.54 -5.35 -2.51
CA ALA A 28 12.33 -5.94 -1.45
C ALA A 28 11.59 -6.02 -0.09
N TYR A 29 10.27 -5.81 -0.02
CA TYR A 29 9.51 -6.35 1.13
C TYR A 29 9.30 -7.89 1.00
N GLU A 30 10.01 -8.53 0.08
CA GLU A 30 10.25 -9.97 0.06
C GLU A 30 11.03 -10.36 1.31
N THR A 31 10.36 -11.07 2.22
CA THR A 31 10.94 -12.12 3.07
C THR A 31 12.40 -11.94 3.47
N GLY A 32 12.62 -11.30 4.63
CA GLY A 32 13.90 -11.38 5.33
C GLY A 32 14.33 -10.05 5.93
N SER A 33 14.21 -9.94 7.26
CA SER A 33 15.31 -9.47 8.10
C SER A 33 16.18 -8.31 7.59
N GLN A 34 15.58 -7.21 7.12
CA GLN A 34 16.17 -5.91 7.38
C GLN A 34 15.50 -5.40 8.65
N GLU A 35 16.26 -5.41 9.74
CA GLU A 35 15.96 -4.73 10.98
C GLU A 35 15.76 -3.24 10.65
N ASN A 36 14.55 -2.86 10.23
CA ASN A 36 14.17 -1.45 10.21
C ASN A 36 14.20 -1.03 11.67
N ARG A 37 15.24 -0.27 12.03
CA ARG A 37 15.40 0.24 13.37
C ARG A 37 14.33 1.31 13.58
N LEU A 38 13.16 0.90 14.07
CA LEU A 38 12.02 1.79 14.39
C LEU A 38 12.24 2.58 15.69
N VAL A 39 13.50 2.75 16.08
CA VAL A 39 13.93 3.42 17.30
C VAL A 39 15.06 4.36 16.94
N THR A 40 15.01 5.58 17.47
CA THR A 40 16.04 6.58 17.28
C THR A 40 16.19 7.38 18.56
N ASP A 41 17.41 7.77 18.86
CA ASP A 41 17.73 8.57 20.03
C ASP A 41 17.57 10.05 19.65
N LEU A 42 16.80 10.79 20.44
CA LEU A 42 16.50 12.20 20.22
C LEU A 42 16.80 12.98 21.49
N ASP A 43 17.22 14.24 21.32
CA ASP A 43 17.31 15.17 22.44
C ASP A 43 15.92 15.46 23.03
N PRO A 44 15.83 15.98 24.27
CA PRO A 44 14.54 16.37 24.84
C PRO A 44 13.90 17.50 24.02
N GLY A 45 12.67 17.30 23.57
CA GLY A 45 12.03 18.21 22.61
C GLY A 45 10.62 17.78 22.21
N ILE A 46 10.04 18.50 21.26
CA ILE A 46 8.75 18.18 20.65
C ILE A 46 8.99 17.91 19.16
N TYR A 47 8.57 16.74 18.71
CA TYR A 47 8.86 16.24 17.38
C TYR A 47 7.61 15.86 16.60
N LYS A 48 7.74 15.94 15.28
CA LYS A 48 6.80 15.40 14.31
C LYS A 48 7.41 14.17 13.66
N VAL A 49 6.70 13.05 13.73
CA VAL A 49 7.09 11.78 13.09
C VAL A 49 6.29 11.61 11.82
N VAL A 50 6.97 11.40 10.69
CA VAL A 50 6.31 11.17 9.40
C VAL A 50 6.69 9.80 8.86
N VAL A 51 5.68 8.97 8.63
CA VAL A 51 5.82 7.63 8.05
C VAL A 51 5.38 7.66 6.61
N ASN A 52 6.30 7.30 5.72
CA ASN A 52 6.03 7.22 4.29
C ASN A 52 5.23 5.95 3.99
N THR A 53 4.21 6.10 3.16
CA THR A 53 3.36 4.99 2.72
C THR A 53 3.51 4.75 1.20
N ASP A 54 2.91 3.68 0.69
CA ASP A 54 2.87 3.37 -0.74
C ASP A 54 1.84 4.22 -1.53
N VAL A 55 1.14 5.12 -0.83
CA VAL A 55 0.21 6.08 -1.42
C VAL A 55 0.67 7.51 -1.14
N LYS A 56 0.03 8.48 -1.78
CA LYS A 56 0.30 9.92 -1.57
C LYS A 56 0.14 10.36 -0.12
N ASP A 57 -0.73 9.69 0.63
CA ASP A 57 -1.06 10.07 1.99
C ASP A 57 -0.06 9.43 2.96
N ASN A 58 0.85 10.25 3.49
CA ASN A 58 1.72 9.86 4.58
C ASN A 58 0.98 9.87 5.92
N VAL A 59 1.45 9.08 6.87
CA VAL A 59 0.95 9.14 8.25
C VAL A 59 1.84 10.06 9.06
N VAL A 60 1.26 11.10 9.64
CA VAL A 60 1.96 12.10 10.46
C VAL A 60 1.48 11.97 11.90
N VAL A 61 2.42 11.95 12.84
CA VAL A 61 2.14 12.10 14.26
C VAL A 61 2.86 13.33 14.76
N GLU A 62 2.10 14.31 15.23
CA GLU A 62 2.59 15.57 15.77
C GLU A 62 2.67 15.51 17.30
N ASP A 63 3.31 16.50 17.90
CA ASP A 63 3.38 16.70 19.35
C ASP A 63 4.00 15.53 20.13
N VAL A 64 4.97 14.83 19.52
CA VAL A 64 5.72 13.76 20.18
C VAL A 64 6.75 14.38 21.12
N GLN A 65 6.38 14.48 22.40
CA GLN A 65 7.27 14.99 23.44
C GLN A 65 8.25 13.91 23.92
N ILE A 66 9.54 14.20 23.79
CA ILE A 66 10.64 13.39 24.33
C ILE A 66 11.22 14.09 25.56
N LYS A 67 11.44 13.33 26.63
CA LYS A 67 12.08 13.80 27.86
C LYS A 67 13.40 13.06 28.07
N LEU A 68 14.32 13.71 28.78
CA LEU A 68 15.64 13.15 29.05
C LEU A 68 15.52 11.81 29.78
N GLY A 69 16.09 10.76 29.19
CA GLY A 69 16.10 9.41 29.76
C GLY A 69 14.75 8.67 29.69
N GLU A 70 13.77 9.18 28.96
CA GLU A 70 12.47 8.52 28.74
C GLU A 70 12.40 7.86 27.36
N GLU A 71 11.95 6.60 27.29
CA GLU A 71 11.58 5.94 26.03
C GLU A 71 10.11 6.23 25.73
N LYS A 72 9.85 6.81 24.55
CA LYS A 72 8.50 7.15 24.10
C LYS A 72 8.07 6.24 22.97
N HIS A 73 7.05 5.42 23.23
CA HIS A 73 6.39 4.63 22.19
C HIS A 73 5.24 5.41 21.55
N VAL A 74 5.24 5.49 20.23
CA VAL A 74 4.20 6.13 19.43
C VAL A 74 3.55 5.09 18.51
N GLN A 75 2.22 5.04 18.51
CA GLN A 75 1.47 4.14 17.63
C GLN A 75 1.23 4.83 16.28
N ILE A 76 1.71 4.22 15.20
CA ILE A 76 1.50 4.70 13.83
C ILE A 76 0.34 3.94 13.20
N GLN A 77 -0.71 4.67 12.77
CA GLN A 77 -1.93 4.09 12.20
C GLN A 77 -1.75 3.70 10.71
N VAL A 78 -0.89 2.73 10.45
CA VAL A 78 -0.73 2.10 9.13
C VAL A 78 -1.22 0.66 9.15
N GLY A 79 -1.69 0.18 8.01
CA GLY A 79 -1.99 -1.22 7.77
C GLY A 79 -1.37 -1.73 6.49
N ARG A 80 -1.62 -3.00 6.19
CA ARG A 80 -1.08 -3.66 4.99
C ARG A 80 -2.18 -4.32 4.20
N PHE A 81 -2.07 -4.27 2.88
CA PHE A 81 -2.79 -5.19 2.02
C PHE A 81 -1.85 -5.89 1.04
N ALA A 82 -2.20 -7.10 0.67
CA ALA A 82 -1.46 -7.92 -0.29
C ALA A 82 -2.34 -8.15 -1.51
N LEU A 83 -1.83 -7.84 -2.70
CA LEU A 83 -2.55 -8.06 -3.95
C LEU A 83 -2.06 -9.33 -4.64
N THR A 84 -3.00 -10.21 -4.98
CA THR A 84 -2.74 -11.43 -5.75
C THR A 84 -3.65 -11.46 -6.97
N THR A 85 -3.05 -11.73 -8.14
CA THR A 85 -3.80 -11.97 -9.39
C THR A 85 -3.93 -13.46 -9.65
N ALA A 86 -5.09 -13.92 -10.13
CA ALA A 86 -5.31 -15.29 -10.55
C ALA A 86 -5.90 -15.36 -11.96
N GLY A 87 -5.37 -16.25 -12.80
CA GLY A 87 -5.88 -16.54 -14.14
C GLY A 87 -4.82 -17.15 -15.08
N PRO A 88 -5.19 -18.06 -15.99
CA PRO A 88 -4.27 -18.60 -17.00
C PRO A 88 -3.90 -17.50 -18.03
N GLY A 89 -2.60 -17.35 -18.32
CA GLY A 89 -2.11 -16.46 -19.38
C GLY A 89 -1.62 -15.07 -18.93
N LEU A 90 -1.73 -14.73 -17.64
CA LEU A 90 -1.24 -13.45 -17.10
C LEU A 90 0.09 -13.58 -16.37
N GLY A 91 1.11 -14.04 -17.11
CA GLY A 91 2.50 -13.76 -16.74
C GLY A 91 2.86 -12.26 -16.85
N GLY A 92 1.90 -11.42 -17.27
CA GLY A 92 2.07 -9.99 -17.46
C GLY A 92 1.78 -9.18 -16.19
N ARG A 93 2.71 -8.30 -15.85
CA ARG A 93 2.48 -7.20 -14.89
C ARG A 93 1.40 -6.29 -15.46
N MET A 94 0.25 -6.17 -14.79
CA MET A 94 -0.84 -5.27 -15.16
C MET A 94 -0.81 -4.02 -14.28
N PRO A 95 -0.98 -2.81 -14.85
CA PRO A 95 -1.10 -1.61 -14.05
C PRO A 95 -2.42 -1.60 -13.25
N PHE A 96 -2.37 -1.02 -12.06
CA PHE A 96 -3.54 -0.77 -11.25
C PHE A 96 -3.40 0.51 -10.42
N LEU A 97 -4.55 1.07 -10.05
CA LEU A 97 -4.67 2.29 -9.27
C LEU A 97 -5.16 1.95 -7.86
N ILE A 98 -4.56 2.60 -6.86
CA ILE A 98 -5.08 2.69 -5.50
C ILE A 98 -5.82 4.02 -5.40
N MET A 99 -7.10 3.97 -5.07
CA MET A 99 -7.98 5.14 -5.03
C MET A 99 -8.62 5.30 -3.66
N ASP A 100 -9.06 6.53 -3.37
CA ASP A 100 -9.97 6.75 -2.25
C ASP A 100 -11.27 5.93 -2.43
N TYR A 101 -11.96 5.67 -1.32
CA TYR A 101 -13.17 4.86 -1.34
C TYR A 101 -14.27 5.40 -2.26
N ARG A 102 -14.32 6.72 -2.46
CA ARG A 102 -15.30 7.42 -3.30
C ARG A 102 -14.89 7.47 -4.77
N MET A 103 -13.74 6.91 -5.12
CA MET A 103 -13.14 6.90 -6.46
C MET A 103 -12.92 8.30 -7.05
N ARG A 104 -12.69 9.31 -6.20
CA ARG A 104 -12.47 10.70 -6.66
C ARG A 104 -11.00 10.98 -6.93
N THR A 105 -10.12 10.36 -6.14
CA THR A 105 -8.69 10.66 -6.13
C THR A 105 -7.89 9.38 -6.30
N VAL A 106 -6.90 9.44 -7.20
CA VAL A 106 -5.86 8.42 -7.30
C VAL A 106 -4.79 8.70 -6.24
N LEU A 107 -4.65 7.77 -5.30
CA LEU A 107 -3.73 7.82 -4.18
C LEU A 107 -2.41 7.11 -4.49
N GLY A 108 -2.41 6.08 -5.32
CA GLY A 108 -1.21 5.34 -5.70
C GLY A 108 -1.35 4.64 -7.05
N ARG A 109 -0.22 4.26 -7.64
CA ARG A 109 -0.14 3.46 -8.88
C ARG A 109 0.86 2.34 -8.67
N ALA A 110 0.53 1.15 -9.15
CA ALA A 110 1.42 0.02 -9.05
C ALA A 110 1.16 -0.98 -10.18
N MET A 111 2.02 -1.99 -10.25
CA MET A 111 1.90 -3.11 -11.16
C MET A 111 1.59 -4.37 -10.36
N THR A 112 0.73 -5.23 -10.89
CA THR A 112 0.57 -6.58 -10.37
C THR A 112 1.87 -7.37 -10.54
N SER A 113 2.04 -8.38 -9.69
CA SER A 113 3.21 -9.26 -9.70
C SER A 113 2.75 -10.70 -9.56
N THR A 114 3.53 -11.62 -10.09
CA THR A 114 3.36 -13.06 -9.84
C THR A 114 3.74 -13.44 -8.41
N GLN A 115 4.47 -12.57 -7.72
CA GLN A 115 4.80 -12.69 -6.30
C GLN A 115 3.84 -11.83 -5.45
N VAL A 116 3.61 -12.26 -4.21
CA VAL A 116 2.79 -11.49 -3.26
C VAL A 116 3.50 -10.18 -2.93
N ARG A 117 2.90 -9.05 -3.34
CA ARG A 117 3.40 -7.71 -3.00
C ARG A 117 2.54 -7.11 -1.90
N HIS A 118 3.20 -6.65 -0.85
CA HIS A 118 2.58 -5.92 0.25
C HIS A 118 2.62 -4.41 -0.03
N PHE A 119 1.51 -3.75 0.28
CA PHE A 119 1.36 -2.30 0.23
C PHE A 119 1.05 -1.81 1.63
N ILE A 120 1.82 -0.83 2.10
CA ILE A 120 1.64 -0.12 3.36
C ILE A 120 0.87 1.15 3.07
N VAL A 121 -0.29 1.32 3.71
CA VAL A 121 -1.15 2.49 3.55
C VAL A 121 -1.69 2.92 4.91
N PRO A 122 -2.19 4.17 5.06
CA PRO A 122 -2.94 4.55 6.25
C PRO A 122 -4.11 3.58 6.50
N THR A 123 -4.56 3.47 7.75
CA THR A 123 -5.77 2.69 8.03
C THR A 123 -6.98 3.35 7.37
N GLY A 124 -7.83 2.56 6.72
CA GLY A 124 -8.96 3.09 5.95
C GLY A 124 -9.49 2.14 4.88
N SER A 125 -10.45 2.65 4.13
CA SER A 125 -11.10 1.93 3.02
C SER A 125 -10.64 2.50 1.69
N TYR A 126 -10.28 1.61 0.76
CA TYR A 126 -9.73 1.97 -0.54
C TYR A 126 -10.43 1.21 -1.66
N LYS A 127 -10.26 1.71 -2.88
CA LYS A 127 -10.64 1.01 -4.12
C LYS A 127 -9.39 0.70 -4.93
N ILE A 128 -9.26 -0.55 -5.34
CA ILE A 128 -8.23 -1.01 -6.26
C ILE A 128 -8.89 -1.17 -7.62
N ARG A 129 -8.42 -0.42 -8.62
CA ARG A 129 -8.92 -0.48 -10.00
C ARG A 129 -7.82 -1.03 -10.91
N MET A 130 -8.13 -2.11 -11.61
CA MET A 130 -7.27 -2.66 -12.65
C MET A 130 -7.34 -1.78 -13.90
N GLU A 131 -6.18 -1.44 -14.46
CA GLU A 131 -6.10 -0.76 -15.75
C GLU A 131 -5.85 -1.80 -16.85
N ASN A 132 -6.53 -1.64 -17.99
CA ASN A 132 -6.39 -2.51 -19.17
C ASN A 132 -6.64 -3.99 -18.88
N SER A 133 -7.72 -4.29 -18.14
CA SER A 133 -8.10 -5.69 -17.90
C SER A 133 -8.34 -6.42 -19.24
N PRO A 134 -7.99 -7.72 -19.34
CA PRO A 134 -8.23 -8.49 -20.56
C PRO A 134 -9.70 -8.64 -20.94
N SER A 135 -10.61 -8.49 -19.96
CA SER A 135 -12.05 -8.53 -20.18
C SER A 135 -12.59 -7.24 -20.82
N GLY A 136 -11.78 -6.18 -20.92
CA GLY A 136 -12.21 -4.86 -21.39
C GLY A 136 -13.12 -4.12 -20.40
N LEU A 137 -13.32 -4.67 -19.19
CA LEU A 137 -14.16 -4.12 -18.13
C LEU A 137 -13.29 -3.57 -17.00
N ASP A 138 -13.64 -2.40 -16.45
CA ASP A 138 -12.98 -1.88 -15.25
C ASP A 138 -13.20 -2.81 -14.05
N GLU A 139 -12.23 -3.67 -13.73
CA GLU A 139 -12.29 -4.52 -12.54
C GLU A 139 -11.92 -3.69 -11.31
N MET A 140 -12.84 -3.63 -10.34
CA MET A 140 -12.67 -2.86 -9.12
C MET A 140 -12.93 -3.71 -7.88
N ARG A 141 -12.04 -3.60 -6.89
CA ARG A 141 -12.19 -4.26 -5.58
C ARG A 141 -12.11 -3.25 -4.44
N SER A 142 -12.95 -3.45 -3.44
CA SER A 142 -12.85 -2.72 -2.17
C SER A 142 -11.83 -3.41 -1.28
N VAL A 143 -11.03 -2.63 -0.55
CA VAL A 143 -10.14 -3.15 0.48
C VAL A 143 -10.26 -2.32 1.74
N ASP A 144 -10.51 -2.99 2.86
CA ASP A 144 -10.53 -2.39 4.19
C ASP A 144 -9.23 -2.73 4.92
N VAL A 145 -8.40 -1.72 5.11
CA VAL A 145 -7.07 -1.82 5.71
C VAL A 145 -7.15 -1.42 7.17
N GLY A 146 -6.96 -2.42 8.04
CA GLY A 146 -6.92 -2.23 9.49
C GLY A 146 -5.49 -2.25 10.03
N PHE A 147 -5.34 -1.84 11.28
CA PHE A 147 -4.08 -1.94 12.00
C PHE A 147 -3.68 -3.42 12.21
N SER A 148 -2.37 -3.72 12.19
CA SER A 148 -1.75 -5.01 12.55
C SER A 148 -2.01 -6.21 11.62
N ARG A 149 -3.04 -6.19 10.76
CA ARG A 149 -3.36 -7.30 9.84
C ARG A 149 -2.94 -7.02 8.40
N ILE A 150 -2.65 -8.08 7.65
CA ILE A 150 -2.53 -8.03 6.19
C ILE A 150 -3.89 -8.40 5.60
N THR A 151 -4.51 -7.46 4.88
CA THR A 151 -5.74 -7.75 4.12
C THR A 151 -5.37 -8.32 2.75
N HIS A 152 -5.82 -9.53 2.42
CA HIS A 152 -5.56 -10.12 1.11
C HIS A 152 -6.64 -9.70 0.11
N VAL A 153 -6.21 -9.16 -1.04
CA VAL A 153 -7.07 -8.77 -2.15
C VAL A 153 -6.77 -9.69 -3.31
N ARG A 154 -7.78 -10.38 -3.81
CA ARG A 154 -7.70 -11.22 -5.00
C ARG A 154 -8.47 -10.55 -6.14
N ILE A 155 -7.83 -10.56 -7.31
CA ILE A 155 -8.39 -10.05 -8.56
C ILE A 155 -8.41 -11.22 -9.54
N ASP A 156 -9.59 -11.54 -10.03
CA ASP A 156 -9.83 -12.66 -10.93
C ASP A 156 -10.02 -12.06 -12.33
N THR A 157 -9.04 -12.30 -13.17
CA THR A 157 -8.92 -11.66 -14.49
C THR A 157 -9.45 -12.52 -15.63
N GLU A 158 -10.23 -13.56 -15.30
CA GLU A 158 -10.87 -14.37 -16.33
C GLU A 158 -11.88 -13.52 -17.11
N PRO A 159 -11.84 -13.54 -18.45
CA PRO A 159 -12.93 -12.97 -19.23
C PRO A 159 -14.19 -13.71 -18.83
N THR A 160 -15.18 -12.99 -18.29
CA THR A 160 -16.50 -13.55 -18.05
C THR A 160 -17.05 -14.00 -19.40
N GLN A 161 -17.05 -15.31 -19.69
CA GLN A 161 -17.81 -15.84 -20.81
C GLN A 161 -19.29 -15.57 -20.50
N GLU A 162 -19.94 -14.76 -21.32
CA GLU A 162 -21.39 -14.63 -21.29
C GLU A 162 -22.00 -16.03 -21.54
N PRO A 163 -22.86 -16.55 -20.65
CA PRO A 163 -23.55 -17.80 -20.93
C PRO A 163 -24.66 -17.52 -21.95
N GLY A 164 -24.40 -17.81 -23.23
CA GLY A 164 -25.42 -17.63 -24.26
C GLY A 164 -24.94 -17.67 -25.71
N GLN A 165 -24.19 -18.70 -26.12
CA GLN A 165 -24.19 -19.11 -27.53
C GLN A 165 -24.50 -20.60 -27.60
N GLU A 166 -25.80 -20.91 -27.63
CA GLU A 166 -26.28 -22.20 -28.11
C GLU A 166 -25.81 -22.35 -29.56
N THR A 167 -24.81 -23.20 -29.78
CA THR A 167 -24.48 -23.73 -31.10
C THR A 167 -25.68 -24.53 -31.61
N GLY A 168 -26.53 -23.87 -32.39
CA GLY A 168 -27.39 -24.54 -33.34
C GLY A 168 -26.52 -25.21 -34.41
N GLN A 169 -26.39 -26.53 -34.34
CA GLN A 169 -25.98 -27.36 -35.47
C GLN A 169 -27.06 -28.41 -35.70
N GLU A 170 -27.90 -28.13 -36.70
CA GLU A 170 -28.74 -29.11 -37.38
C GLU A 170 -27.88 -30.27 -37.89
N GLN A 171 -28.26 -31.49 -37.51
CA GLN A 171 -27.76 -32.73 -38.08
C GLN A 171 -28.38 -32.96 -39.47
N PRO A 172 -27.60 -33.41 -40.47
CA PRO A 172 -28.15 -34.13 -41.62
C PRO A 172 -28.50 -35.58 -41.27
#